data_AF-A0A2X3JGZ2-F1
#
_entry.id   AF-A0A2X3JGZ2-F1
#
_cell.length_a   1.000
_cell.length_b   1.000
_cell.length_c   1.000
_cell.angle_alpha   90.00
_cell.angle_beta   90.00
_cell.angle_gamma   90.00
#
_symmetry.space_group_name_H-M   'P 1'
#
loop_
_entity.id
_entity.type
_entity.pdbx_description
1 polymer ?
#
loop_
_entity_poly.entity_id
_entity_poly.type
_entity_poly.pdbx_seq_one_letter_code
_entity_poly.pdbx_strand_id
1 'polypeptide(L)'
;MYGVGVETRLMGAATASSPSPQWVAWLQSQAAQVAGVNQAIERVEAPAGSEDATLMMARVQQHQGQASYVVFGTQLAAGHHNEKFDFDEQVLAIAVETLARTALNFPWTRGI
;
A
#
# COMPACT_ATOMS: atom_id res chain seq x y z
N MET A 1 26.54 5.25 39.83
CA MET A 1 25.62 4.99 38.69
C MET A 1 25.25 3.51 38.76
N TYR A 2 23.97 3.13 38.65
CA TYR A 2 23.29 1.97 39.27
C TYR A 2 23.88 0.54 39.20
N GLY A 3 25.06 0.28 38.63
CA GLY A 3 25.70 -1.04 38.65
C GLY A 3 24.98 -2.12 37.84
N VAL A 4 24.08 -1.73 36.94
CA VAL A 4 23.31 -2.64 36.08
C VAL A 4 23.92 -2.73 34.68
N GLY A 5 23.82 -3.91 34.06
CA GLY A 5 24.10 -4.12 32.64
C GLY A 5 22.84 -4.00 31.79
N VAL A 6 22.97 -3.43 30.59
CA VAL A 6 21.86 -3.29 29.63
C VAL A 6 22.33 -3.87 28.29
N GLU A 7 21.46 -4.68 27.67
CA GLU A 7 21.63 -5.17 26.30
C GLU A 7 20.45 -4.69 25.46
N THR A 8 20.74 -4.17 24.27
CA THR A 8 19.73 -3.74 23.30
C THR A 8 19.85 -4.59 22.05
N ARG A 9 18.72 -5.14 21.59
CA ARG A 9 18.65 -5.93 20.34
C ARG A 9 17.56 -5.38 19.42
N LEU A 10 17.92 -5.16 18.16
CA LEU A 10 16.97 -4.81 17.12
C LEU A 10 16.18 -6.06 16.69
N MET A 11 14.85 -5.97 16.72
CA MET A 11 13.94 -7.09 16.43
C MET A 11 13.16 -6.91 15.11
N GLY A 12 13.23 -5.73 14.50
CA GLY A 12 12.54 -5.38 13.26
C GLY A 12 12.63 -3.89 12.99
N ALA A 13 12.42 -3.49 11.74
CA ALA A 13 12.39 -2.10 11.31
C ALA A 13 11.56 -1.96 10.02
N ALA A 14 11.03 -0.76 9.80
CA ALA A 14 10.41 -0.32 8.56
C ALA A 14 10.95 1.08 8.23
N THR A 15 10.65 1.60 7.04
CA THR A 15 10.97 2.98 6.66
C THR A 15 9.68 3.77 6.35
N ALA A 16 9.82 5.04 5.99
CA ALA A 16 8.69 5.85 5.58
C ALA A 16 8.20 5.45 4.18
N SER A 17 6.89 5.49 3.96
CA SER A 17 6.30 5.37 2.63
C SER A 17 6.36 6.73 1.91
N SER A 18 6.95 6.75 0.72
CA SER A 18 6.91 7.89 -0.21
C SER A 18 6.56 7.39 -1.60
N PRO A 19 5.26 7.26 -1.95
CA PRO A 19 4.85 6.75 -3.25
C PRO A 19 5.34 7.61 -4.43
N SER A 20 5.72 6.96 -5.53
CA SER A 20 6.14 7.61 -6.77
C SER A 20 4.93 8.27 -7.47
N PRO A 21 4.89 9.59 -7.67
CA PRO A 21 3.69 10.29 -8.15
C PRO A 21 3.14 9.78 -9.49
N GLN A 22 4.03 9.49 -10.46
CA GLN A 22 3.63 8.94 -11.76
C GLN A 22 2.97 7.57 -11.63
N TRP A 23 3.48 6.71 -10.73
CA TRP A 23 2.89 5.40 -10.48
C TRP A 23 1.55 5.50 -9.75
N VAL A 24 1.40 6.45 -8.83
CA VAL A 24 0.12 6.73 -8.17
C VAL A 24 -0.92 7.16 -9.21
N ALA A 25 -0.57 8.09 -10.12
CA ALA A 25 -1.47 8.53 -11.18
C ALA A 25 -1.87 7.37 -12.12
N TRP A 26 -0.91 6.48 -12.46
CA TRP A 26 -1.21 5.28 -13.24
C TRP A 26 -2.21 4.37 -12.50
N LEU A 27 -1.93 4.02 -11.25
CA LEU A 27 -2.81 3.19 -10.41
C LEU A 27 -4.22 3.80 -10.29
N GLN A 28 -4.31 5.10 -10.05
CA GLN A 28 -5.58 5.82 -9.97
C GLN A 28 -6.37 5.72 -11.28
N SER A 29 -5.70 5.92 -12.43
CA SER A 29 -6.33 5.79 -13.75
C SER A 29 -6.88 4.40 -14.01
N GLN A 30 -6.23 3.35 -13.49
CA GLN A 30 -6.69 1.98 -13.65
C GLN A 30 -7.80 1.63 -12.67
N ALA A 31 -7.70 2.06 -11.41
CA ALA A 31 -8.73 1.85 -10.40
C ALA A 31 -10.06 2.54 -10.78
N ALA A 32 -10.00 3.77 -11.31
CA ALA A 32 -11.19 4.56 -11.68
C ALA A 32 -12.09 3.93 -12.77
N GLN A 33 -11.62 2.86 -13.43
CA GLN A 33 -12.34 2.17 -14.49
C GLN A 33 -12.90 0.81 -14.03
N VAL A 34 -12.63 0.40 -12.79
CA VAL A 34 -13.10 -0.87 -12.22
C VAL A 34 -14.50 -0.70 -11.66
N ALA A 35 -15.42 -1.58 -12.03
CA ALA A 35 -16.77 -1.58 -11.48
C ALA A 35 -16.70 -1.83 -9.96
N GLY A 36 -17.40 -1.01 -9.18
CA GLY A 36 -17.37 -1.07 -7.71
C GLY A 36 -16.36 -0.12 -7.06
N VAL A 37 -15.44 0.51 -7.81
CA VAL A 37 -14.64 1.61 -7.28
C VAL A 37 -15.47 2.89 -7.28
N ASN A 38 -15.88 3.35 -6.09
CA ASN A 38 -16.62 4.61 -5.97
C ASN A 38 -15.73 5.84 -6.11
N GLN A 39 -14.52 5.79 -5.55
CA GLN A 39 -13.53 6.87 -5.59
C GLN A 39 -12.12 6.29 -5.65
N ALA A 40 -11.28 6.83 -6.54
CA ALA A 40 -9.85 6.56 -6.58
C ALA A 40 -9.12 7.78 -6.01
N ILE A 41 -8.73 7.69 -4.73
CA ILE A 41 -8.13 8.79 -3.99
C ILE A 41 -6.61 8.64 -4.01
N GLU A 42 -5.89 9.70 -4.41
CA GLU A 42 -4.42 9.70 -4.49
C GLU A 42 -3.76 9.51 -3.11
N ARG A 43 -4.28 10.20 -2.10
CA ARG A 43 -3.76 10.17 -0.74
C ARG A 43 -4.90 10.35 0.26
N VAL A 44 -4.92 9.51 1.29
CA VAL A 44 -5.84 9.63 2.42
C VAL A 44 -5.05 10.03 3.66
N GLU A 45 -5.54 11.01 4.40
CA GLU A 45 -5.06 11.25 5.76
C GLU A 45 -5.76 10.27 6.71
N ALA A 46 -5.05 9.21 7.09
CA ALA A 46 -5.53 8.15 7.96
C ALA A 46 -4.63 8.03 9.20
N PRO A 47 -5.09 7.38 10.30
CA PRO A 47 -4.23 7.07 11.44
C PRO A 47 -2.93 6.40 11.00
N ALA A 48 -1.81 6.88 11.53
CA ALA A 48 -0.50 6.38 11.17
C ALA A 48 -0.28 4.94 11.69
N GLY A 49 0.34 4.11 10.86
CA GLY A 49 0.82 2.77 11.18
C GLY A 49 2.15 2.50 10.45
N SER A 50 2.83 1.40 10.77
CA SER A 50 4.06 0.97 10.09
C SER A 50 3.80 -0.25 9.21
N GLU A 51 4.49 -0.33 8.08
CA GLU A 51 4.41 -1.45 7.13
C GLU A 51 5.80 -1.73 6.56
N ASP A 52 6.25 -2.99 6.53
CA ASP A 52 7.61 -3.35 6.10
C ASP A 52 7.77 -3.37 4.57
N ALA A 53 6.67 -3.40 3.82
CA ALA A 53 6.67 -3.21 2.37
C ALA A 53 7.34 -1.88 1.96
N THR A 54 7.40 -0.90 2.86
CA THR A 54 8.16 0.35 2.69
C THR A 54 9.64 0.11 2.40
N LEU A 55 10.25 -0.94 2.95
CA LEU A 55 11.64 -1.32 2.66
C LEU A 55 11.79 -1.74 1.19
N MET A 56 10.81 -2.48 0.65
CA MET A 56 10.79 -2.88 -0.75
C MET A 56 10.57 -1.67 -1.66
N MET A 57 9.65 -0.78 -1.31
CA MET A 57 9.42 0.47 -2.05
C MET A 57 10.69 1.32 -2.13
N ALA A 58 11.36 1.52 -0.99
CA ALA A 58 12.61 2.28 -0.94
C ALA A 58 13.70 1.64 -1.80
N ARG A 59 13.80 0.30 -1.79
CA ARG A 59 14.77 -0.43 -2.62
C ARG A 59 14.47 -0.26 -4.12
N VAL A 60 13.21 -0.34 -4.54
CA VAL A 60 12.81 -0.13 -5.95
C VAL A 60 13.19 1.29 -6.40
N GLN A 61 12.89 2.29 -5.58
CA GLN A 61 13.17 3.70 -5.89
C GLN A 61 14.67 4.03 -5.93
N GLN A 62 15.47 3.42 -5.06
CA GLN A 62 16.94 3.52 -5.11
C GLN A 62 17.53 3.00 -6.43
N HIS A 63 16.83 2.07 -7.08
CA HIS A 63 17.19 1.50 -8.39
C HIS A 63 16.43 2.17 -9.53
N GLN A 64 15.96 3.41 -9.33
CA GLN A 64 15.27 4.23 -10.33
C GLN A 64 13.92 3.65 -10.80
N GLY A 65 13.41 2.61 -10.14
CA GLY A 65 12.06 2.10 -10.35
C GLY A 65 11.00 2.96 -9.63
N GLN A 66 9.74 2.68 -9.93
CA GLN A 66 8.60 3.35 -9.28
C GLN A 66 7.86 2.39 -8.36
N ALA A 67 7.38 2.89 -7.22
CA ALA A 67 6.66 2.09 -6.24
C ALA A 67 5.56 2.91 -5.57
N SER A 68 4.49 2.23 -5.14
CA SER A 68 3.37 2.81 -4.41
C SER A 68 2.77 1.74 -3.49
N TYR A 69 1.88 2.17 -2.60
CA TYR A 69 1.11 1.30 -1.72
C TYR A 69 -0.38 1.63 -1.88
N VAL A 70 -1.18 0.63 -2.24
CA VAL A 70 -2.62 0.80 -2.52
C VAL A 70 -3.43 0.22 -1.38
N VAL A 71 -4.42 0.97 -0.91
CA VAL A 71 -5.38 0.52 0.09
C VAL A 71 -6.74 0.40 -0.59
N PHE A 72 -7.37 -0.76 -0.46
CA PHE A 72 -8.75 -0.98 -0.90
C PHE A 72 -9.68 -0.82 0.29
N GLY A 73 -10.57 0.17 0.21
CA GLY A 73 -11.58 0.39 1.24
C GLY A 73 -12.60 -0.75 1.26
N THR A 74 -12.97 -1.19 2.46
CA THR A 74 -14.02 -2.18 2.69
C THR A 74 -14.73 -1.87 4.01
N GLN A 75 -15.98 -2.30 4.13
CA GLN A 75 -16.67 -2.22 5.41
C GLN A 75 -16.01 -3.18 6.40
N LEU A 76 -15.63 -2.67 7.56
CA LEU A 76 -15.01 -3.45 8.62
C LEU A 76 -15.99 -3.67 9.78
N ALA A 77 -16.01 -4.89 10.31
CA ALA A 77 -16.71 -5.17 11.57
C ALA A 77 -15.94 -4.62 12.79
N ALA A 78 -14.61 -4.58 12.73
CA ALA A 78 -13.72 -4.03 13.75
C ALA A 78 -12.36 -3.60 13.15
N GLY A 79 -11.52 -2.92 13.94
CA GLY A 79 -10.18 -2.48 13.49
C GLY A 79 -9.20 -3.63 13.21
N HIS A 80 -8.10 -3.35 12.50
CA HIS A 80 -7.21 -4.35 11.89
C HIS A 80 -6.50 -5.31 12.88
N HIS A 81 -6.37 -4.92 14.15
CA HIS A 81 -5.71 -5.72 15.20
C HIS A 81 -6.70 -6.19 16.28
N ASN A 82 -7.99 -6.29 15.94
CA ASN A 82 -9.05 -6.68 16.86
C ASN A 82 -9.48 -8.14 16.62
N GLU A 83 -9.83 -8.89 17.68
CA GLU A 83 -10.25 -10.29 17.52
C GLU A 83 -11.57 -10.50 16.76
N LYS A 84 -12.37 -9.43 16.61
CA LYS A 84 -13.61 -9.40 15.81
C LYS A 84 -13.40 -8.77 14.44
N PHE A 85 -12.15 -8.61 14.01
CA PHE A 85 -11.86 -8.14 12.66
C PHE A 85 -12.54 -9.04 11.64
N ASP A 86 -13.29 -8.42 10.74
CA ASP A 86 -13.93 -9.04 9.59
C ASP A 86 -14.16 -7.95 8.55
N PHE A 87 -14.26 -8.33 7.27
CA PHE A 87 -14.39 -7.40 6.16
C PHE A 87 -15.32 -7.92 5.06
N ASP A 88 -15.93 -7.00 4.30
CA ASP A 88 -16.74 -7.38 3.14
C ASP A 88 -15.84 -7.88 2.00
N GLU A 89 -15.88 -9.18 1.75
CA GLU A 89 -15.08 -9.88 0.74
C GLU A 89 -15.39 -9.46 -0.70
N GLN A 90 -16.49 -8.74 -0.95
CA GLN A 90 -16.75 -8.16 -2.28
C GLN A 90 -15.60 -7.27 -2.76
N VAL A 91 -14.82 -6.69 -1.83
CA VAL A 91 -13.62 -5.91 -2.14
C VAL A 91 -12.55 -6.73 -2.87
N LEU A 92 -12.51 -8.05 -2.69
CA LEU A 92 -11.49 -8.91 -3.30
C LEU A 92 -11.56 -8.90 -4.83
N ALA A 93 -12.77 -8.95 -5.39
CA ALA A 93 -12.96 -8.88 -6.84
C ALA A 93 -12.48 -7.53 -7.40
N ILE A 94 -12.80 -6.44 -6.70
CA ILE A 94 -12.37 -5.07 -7.06
C ILE A 94 -10.84 -4.96 -7.01
N ALA A 95 -10.21 -5.48 -5.96
CA ALA A 95 -8.76 -5.44 -5.79
C ALA A 95 -8.03 -6.25 -6.89
N VAL A 96 -8.49 -7.48 -7.15
CA VAL A 96 -7.91 -8.34 -8.19
C VAL A 96 -8.05 -7.70 -9.56
N GLU A 97 -9.23 -7.19 -9.91
CA GLU A 97 -9.44 -6.54 -11.21
C GLU A 97 -8.56 -5.28 -11.34
N THR A 98 -8.46 -4.47 -10.29
CA THR A 98 -7.61 -3.28 -10.28
C THR A 98 -6.14 -3.64 -10.56
N LEU A 99 -5.58 -4.61 -9.82
CA LEU A 99 -4.19 -5.04 -9.98
C LEU A 99 -3.95 -5.70 -11.34
N ALA A 100 -4.90 -6.51 -11.83
CA ALA A 100 -4.83 -7.12 -13.16
C ALA A 100 -4.80 -6.05 -14.27
N ARG A 101 -5.68 -5.05 -14.20
CA ARG A 101 -5.71 -3.93 -15.15
C ARG A 101 -4.41 -3.12 -15.12
N THR A 102 -3.85 -2.87 -13.92
CA THR A 102 -2.55 -2.19 -13.78
C THR A 102 -1.44 -2.86 -14.57
N ALA A 103 -1.38 -4.19 -14.56
CA ALA A 103 -0.38 -4.95 -15.29
C ALA A 103 -0.71 -5.07 -16.79
N LEU A 104 -1.94 -5.48 -17.12
CA LEU A 104 -2.35 -5.79 -18.49
C LEU A 104 -2.42 -4.53 -19.39
N ASN A 105 -2.83 -3.40 -18.82
CA ASN A 105 -2.96 -2.16 -19.58
C ASN A 105 -1.68 -1.32 -19.58
N PHE A 106 -0.59 -1.80 -18.97
CA PHE A 106 0.64 -1.04 -18.87
C PHE A 106 1.09 -0.57 -20.26
N PRO A 107 1.44 0.71 -20.44
CA PRO A 107 1.80 1.25 -21.75
C PRO A 107 3.24 0.86 -22.14
N TRP A 108 3.47 -0.42 -22.44
CA TRP A 108 4.79 -1.03 -22.68
C TRP A 108 5.68 -0.30 -23.70
N THR A 109 5.08 0.42 -24.64
CA THR A 109 5.81 1.17 -25.68
C THR A 109 6.36 2.51 -25.22
N ARG A 110 5.72 3.16 -24.23
CA ARG A 110 6.08 4.52 -23.80
C ARG A 110 6.36 4.66 -22.30
N GLY A 111 6.08 3.62 -21.52
CA GLY A 111 6.11 3.70 -20.07
C GLY A 111 5.05 4.67 -19.52
N ILE A 112 5.20 4.96 -18.24
CA ILE A 112 4.40 5.91 -17.47
C ILE A 112 5.22 7.15 -17.15
#